data_AF-A0A0X3NYA7-F1
#
_entry.id   AF-A0A0X3NYA7-F1
#
_cell.length_a   1.000
_cell.length_b   1.000
_cell.length_c   1.000
_cell.angle_alpha   90.00
_cell.angle_beta   90.00
_cell.angle_gamma   90.00
#
_symmetry.space_group_name_H-M   'P 1'
#
loop_
_entity.id
_entity.type
_entity.pdbx_description
1 polymer ?
#
loop_
_entity_poly.entity_id
_entity_poly.type
_entity_poly.pdbx_seq_one_letter_code
_entity_poly.pdbx_strand_id
1 'polypeptide(L)'
;LKYRLIVNHPEVRNTKCHSTFQRRTESMPKQYPYTFYNPEEPLPEILVKRASKELGEVQGQVGAHLESFRRWLSSMPHLKCRTDDAFLLAFLRHAKFNHSKAQKRLDNFCTFRTSESVGAPSWFNYEQDR
;
A
#
# COMPACT_ATOMS: atom_id res chain seq x y z
N LEU A 1 21.87 74.78 -0.59
CA LEU A 1 22.58 73.87 -1.54
C LEU A 1 22.47 72.47 -0.93
N LYS A 2 21.48 71.66 -1.35
CA LYS A 2 21.63 70.54 -2.31
C LYS A 2 22.83 69.64 -1.88
N TYR A 3 22.72 68.34 -1.64
CA TYR A 3 22.09 67.34 -2.49
C TYR A 3 21.60 66.12 -1.69
N ARG A 4 20.50 65.57 -2.22
CA ARG A 4 19.78 64.35 -1.93
C ARG A 4 20.56 63.15 -2.47
N LEU A 5 20.78 62.11 -1.66
CA LEU A 5 20.92 60.74 -2.15
C LEU A 5 20.05 59.81 -1.30
N ILE A 6 18.93 59.46 -1.90
CA ILE A 6 18.02 58.40 -1.48
C ILE A 6 18.66 57.09 -1.93
N VAL A 7 18.96 56.19 -1.00
CA VAL A 7 19.23 54.80 -1.32
C VAL A 7 18.09 53.98 -0.75
N ASN A 8 17.21 53.59 -1.68
CA ASN A 8 16.01 52.80 -1.43
C ASN A 8 16.42 51.41 -0.94
N HIS A 9 15.95 51.05 0.25
CA HIS A 9 15.93 49.67 0.72
C HIS A 9 14.82 48.94 -0.04
N PRO A 10 15.08 47.78 -0.69
CA PRO A 10 14.02 47.03 -1.35
C PRO A 10 13.06 46.47 -0.32
N GLU A 11 11.92 47.14 -0.25
CA GLU A 11 10.68 46.71 0.37
C GLU A 11 10.38 45.25 0.01
N VAL A 12 10.19 44.42 1.03
CA VAL A 12 9.76 43.03 0.91
C VAL A 12 8.43 43.02 0.18
N ARG A 13 8.47 42.76 -1.13
CA ARG A 13 7.26 42.54 -1.93
C ARG A 13 6.63 41.26 -1.41
N ASN A 14 5.60 41.42 -0.60
CA ASN A 14 4.66 40.38 -0.28
C ASN A 14 3.98 39.96 -1.59
N THR A 15 4.52 38.92 -2.24
CA THR A 15 3.84 38.29 -3.36
C THR A 15 2.64 37.57 -2.79
N LYS A 16 1.49 38.22 -2.86
CA LYS A 16 0.19 37.56 -2.70
C LYS A 16 0.11 36.46 -3.77
N CYS A 17 0.48 35.24 -3.40
CA CYS A 17 0.14 34.05 -4.16
C CYS A 17 -1.38 33.84 -4.07
N HIS A 18 -2.12 34.59 -4.89
CA HIS A 18 -3.49 34.26 -5.23
C HIS A 18 -3.49 33.07 -6.19
N SER A 19 -3.03 31.92 -5.70
CA SER A 19 -3.55 30.65 -6.18
C SER A 19 -4.91 30.52 -5.52
N THR A 20 -5.97 30.75 -6.29
CA THR A 20 -7.30 30.30 -5.93
C THR A 20 -7.22 28.79 -5.73
N PHE A 21 -7.06 28.36 -4.48
CA PHE A 21 -7.44 27.01 -4.06
C PHE A 21 -8.95 26.94 -4.21
N GLN A 22 -9.40 26.70 -5.45
CA GLN A 22 -10.75 26.26 -5.72
C GLN A 22 -10.91 24.99 -4.88
N ARG A 23 -11.61 25.13 -3.75
CA ARG A 23 -12.11 23.98 -2.99
C ARG A 23 -12.86 23.14 -4.01
N ARG A 24 -12.25 22.02 -4.40
CA ARG A 24 -12.93 20.97 -5.15
C ARG A 24 -14.13 20.62 -4.29
N THR A 25 -15.33 21.00 -4.73
CA THR A 25 -16.60 20.55 -4.13
C THR A 25 -16.79 19.08 -4.52
N GLU A 26 -15.83 18.24 -4.18
CA GLU A 26 -16.08 16.82 -4.11
C GLU A 26 -16.93 16.63 -2.87
N SER A 27 -18.19 16.31 -3.09
CA SER A 27 -19.05 15.74 -2.06
C SER A 27 -18.24 14.71 -1.28
N MET A 28 -18.15 14.87 0.05
CA MET A 28 -17.59 13.85 0.92
C MET A 28 -18.14 12.49 0.50
N PRO A 29 -17.30 11.48 0.27
CA PRO A 29 -17.80 10.16 -0.10
C PRO A 29 -18.82 9.75 0.95
N LYS A 30 -19.95 9.18 0.49
CA LYS A 30 -21.03 8.70 1.37
C LYS A 30 -20.40 7.99 2.55
N GLN A 31 -20.57 8.55 3.75
CA GLN A 31 -19.93 8.03 4.95
C GLN A 31 -20.48 6.63 5.19
N TYR A 32 -19.67 5.61 4.88
CA TYR A 32 -20.05 4.23 5.12
C TYR A 32 -20.13 4.04 6.64
N PRO A 33 -21.23 3.50 7.18
CA PRO A 33 -21.30 3.19 8.59
C PRO A 33 -20.14 2.26 8.96
N TYR A 34 -19.51 2.51 10.10
CA TYR A 34 -18.46 1.62 10.59
C TYR A 34 -19.08 0.28 10.96
N THR A 35 -18.89 -0.73 10.10
CA THR A 35 -19.29 -2.11 10.35
C THR A 35 -18.10 -2.90 10.89
N PHE A 36 -18.38 -3.87 11.75
CA PHE A 36 -17.37 -4.84 12.15
C PHE A 36 -16.93 -5.61 10.89
N TYR A 37 -15.61 -5.74 10.67
CA TYR A 37 -15.07 -6.44 9.50
C TYR A 37 -15.56 -7.88 9.50
N ASN A 38 -16.42 -8.22 8.53
CA ASN A 38 -16.87 -9.58 8.29
C ASN A 38 -16.06 -10.20 7.14
N PRO A 39 -15.16 -11.16 7.38
CA PRO A 39 -14.34 -11.77 6.33
C PRO A 39 -15.16 -12.63 5.36
N GLU A 40 -16.38 -13.03 5.71
CA GLU A 40 -17.26 -13.84 4.85
C GLU A 40 -18.05 -13.01 3.84
N GLU A 41 -18.12 -11.69 4.02
CA GLU A 41 -18.84 -10.83 3.10
C GLU A 41 -18.10 -10.68 1.76
N PRO A 42 -18.79 -10.87 0.63
CA PRO A 42 -18.18 -10.68 -0.68
C PRO A 42 -17.76 -9.21 -0.86
N LEU A 43 -16.61 -9.02 -1.52
CA LEU A 43 -16.08 -7.69 -1.80
C LEU A 43 -17.13 -6.85 -2.56
N PRO A 44 -17.39 -5.59 -2.13
CA PRO A 44 -18.26 -4.68 -2.85
C PRO A 44 -17.87 -4.56 -4.32
N GLU A 45 -18.86 -4.55 -5.21
CA GLU A 45 -18.63 -4.55 -6.66
C GLU A 45 -17.75 -3.38 -7.13
N ILE A 46 -17.84 -2.23 -6.46
CA ILE A 46 -17.01 -1.05 -6.71
C ILE A 46 -15.52 -1.37 -6.52
N LEU A 47 -15.17 -2.14 -5.48
CA LEU A 47 -13.80 -2.53 -5.19
C LEU A 47 -13.31 -3.61 -6.17
N VAL A 48 -14.18 -4.55 -6.54
CA VAL A 48 -13.86 -5.58 -7.55
C VAL A 48 -13.56 -4.93 -8.90
N LYS A 49 -14.40 -4.00 -9.36
CA LYS A 49 -14.19 -3.23 -10.60
C LYS A 49 -12.89 -2.44 -10.55
N ARG A 50 -12.59 -1.81 -9.41
CA ARG A 50 -11.33 -1.07 -9.21
C ARG A 50 -10.11 -1.98 -9.26
N ALA A 51 -10.15 -3.12 -8.58
CA ALA A 51 -9.06 -4.08 -8.57
C ALA A 51 -8.78 -4.62 -9.98
N SER A 52 -9.82 -4.92 -10.75
CA SER A 52 -9.68 -5.33 -12.14
C SER A 52 -9.05 -4.25 -13.02
N LYS A 53 -9.48 -2.99 -12.87
CA LYS A 53 -8.96 -1.85 -13.64
C LYS A 53 -7.53 -1.46 -13.29
N GLU A 54 -7.20 -1.37 -12.00
CA GLU A 54 -5.93 -0.79 -11.52
C GLU A 54 -4.82 -1.82 -11.33
N LEU A 55 -5.19 -3.05 -10.94
CA LEU A 55 -4.27 -4.15 -10.62
C LEU A 55 -4.26 -5.25 -11.68
N GLY A 56 -5.20 -5.24 -12.63
CA GLY A 56 -5.37 -6.34 -13.59
C GLY A 56 -5.89 -7.62 -12.95
N GLU A 57 -6.59 -7.53 -11.81
CA GLU A 57 -7.13 -8.68 -11.10
C GLU A 57 -8.28 -9.32 -11.89
N VAL A 58 -8.13 -10.61 -12.22
CA VAL A 58 -9.17 -11.44 -12.84
C VAL A 58 -9.62 -12.47 -11.82
N GLN A 59 -10.84 -12.33 -11.29
CA GLN A 59 -11.35 -13.16 -10.18
C GLN A 59 -11.23 -14.67 -10.46
N GLY A 60 -11.48 -15.11 -11.71
CA GLY A 60 -11.34 -16.52 -12.10
C GLY A 60 -9.90 -17.06 -12.13
N GLN A 61 -8.89 -16.19 -12.15
CA GLN A 61 -7.47 -16.57 -12.16
C GLN A 61 -6.82 -16.47 -10.78
N VAL A 62 -7.49 -15.84 -9.80
CA VAL A 62 -6.95 -15.63 -8.46
C VAL A 62 -6.54 -16.95 -7.79
N GLY A 63 -7.36 -17.99 -7.89
CA GLY A 63 -7.03 -19.31 -7.34
C GLY A 63 -5.77 -19.90 -7.97
N ALA A 64 -5.62 -19.80 -9.30
CA ALA A 64 -4.44 -20.29 -10.00
C ALA A 64 -3.16 -19.52 -9.62
N HIS A 65 -3.28 -18.21 -9.40
CA HIS A 65 -2.18 -17.39 -8.89
C HIS A 65 -1.74 -17.82 -7.50
N LEU A 66 -2.70 -18.05 -6.59
CA LEU A 66 -2.42 -18.50 -5.23
C LEU A 66 -1.73 -19.87 -5.21
N GLU A 67 -2.24 -20.83 -5.98
CA GLU A 67 -1.64 -22.17 -6.06
C GLU A 67 -0.23 -22.14 -6.66
N SER A 68 -0.01 -21.31 -7.70
CA SER A 68 1.33 -21.10 -8.26
C SER A 68 2.29 -20.50 -7.22
N PHE A 69 1.82 -19.55 -6.42
CA PHE A 69 2.62 -18.89 -5.40
C PHE A 69 2.92 -19.81 -4.21
N ARG A 70 1.96 -20.65 -3.80
CA ARG A 70 2.12 -21.71 -2.81
C ARG A 70 3.12 -22.78 -3.26
N ARG A 71 3.01 -23.25 -4.52
CA ARG A 71 3.98 -24.18 -5.09
C ARG A 71 5.41 -23.63 -5.05
N TRP A 72 5.57 -22.35 -5.36
CA TRP A 72 6.88 -21.69 -5.25
C TRP A 72 7.38 -21.66 -3.80
N LEU A 73 6.52 -21.34 -2.82
CA LEU A 73 6.89 -21.39 -1.40
C LEU A 73 7.33 -22.80 -0.96
N SER A 74 6.65 -23.84 -1.42
CA SER A 74 7.06 -25.24 -1.15
C SER A 74 8.45 -25.58 -1.72
N SER A 75 8.90 -24.88 -2.77
CA SER A 75 10.25 -25.05 -3.32
C SER A 75 11.35 -24.35 -2.52
N MET A 76 10.99 -23.44 -1.60
CA MET A 76 11.93 -22.64 -0.80
C MET A 76 11.71 -22.89 0.71
N PRO A 77 12.17 -24.04 1.26
CA PRO A 77 11.88 -24.42 2.65
C PRO A 77 12.51 -23.49 3.71
N HIS A 78 13.48 -22.65 3.34
CA HIS A 78 14.07 -21.66 4.23
C HIS A 78 13.17 -20.42 4.42
N LEU A 79 12.21 -20.18 3.53
CA LEU A 79 11.23 -19.11 3.67
C LEU A 79 10.12 -19.53 4.63
N LYS A 80 10.29 -19.21 5.91
CA LYS A 80 9.26 -19.42 6.93
C LYS A 80 8.30 -18.24 6.97
N CYS A 81 7.13 -18.37 6.35
CA CYS A 81 6.06 -17.38 6.40
C CYS A 81 4.68 -18.03 6.38
N ARG A 82 3.66 -17.25 6.72
CA ARG A 82 2.25 -17.67 6.64
C ARG A 82 1.84 -17.87 5.18
N THR A 83 0.98 -18.84 4.91
CA THR A 83 0.53 -19.20 3.55
C THR A 83 -0.96 -18.96 3.31
N ASP A 84 -1.62 -18.21 4.18
CA ASP A 84 -3.04 -17.84 4.04
C ASP A 84 -3.32 -17.07 2.76
N ASP A 85 -4.51 -17.29 2.19
CA ASP A 85 -4.92 -16.64 0.95
C ASP A 85 -4.93 -15.13 1.06
N ALA A 86 -5.49 -14.58 2.14
CA ALA A 86 -5.51 -13.13 2.37
C ALA A 86 -4.10 -12.54 2.46
N PHE A 87 -3.16 -13.28 3.07
CA PHE A 87 -1.76 -12.87 3.20
C PHE A 87 -1.06 -12.89 1.84
N LEU A 88 -1.14 -14.00 1.11
CA LEU A 88 -0.52 -14.13 -0.21
C LEU A 88 -1.13 -13.17 -1.24
N LEU A 89 -2.45 -12.98 -1.20
CA LEU A 89 -3.17 -12.00 -2.03
C LEU A 89 -2.65 -10.59 -1.85
N ALA A 90 -2.25 -10.19 -0.64
CA ALA A 90 -1.72 -8.86 -0.40
C ALA A 90 -0.42 -8.61 -1.21
N PHE A 91 0.47 -9.60 -1.29
CA PHE A 91 1.69 -9.50 -2.11
C PHE A 91 1.38 -9.51 -3.60
N LEU A 92 0.46 -10.36 -4.04
CA LEU A 92 0.02 -10.43 -5.44
C LEU A 92 -0.61 -9.10 -5.88
N ARG A 93 -1.50 -8.51 -5.08
CA ARG A 93 -2.12 -7.21 -5.34
C ARG A 93 -1.10 -6.08 -5.38
N HIS A 94 -0.14 -6.06 -4.45
CA HIS A 94 0.95 -5.08 -4.45
C HIS A 94 1.79 -5.16 -5.73
N ALA A 95 2.01 -6.37 -6.25
CA ALA A 95 2.77 -6.61 -7.46
C ALA A 95 1.94 -6.53 -8.75
N LYS A 96 0.64 -6.21 -8.69
CA LYS A 96 -0.28 -6.29 -9.83
C LYS A 96 -0.23 -7.65 -10.53
N PHE A 97 -0.21 -8.72 -9.73
CA PHE A 97 -0.13 -10.12 -10.17
C PHE A 97 1.14 -10.49 -10.96
N ASN A 98 2.19 -9.66 -10.92
CA ASN A 98 3.52 -10.05 -11.39
C ASN A 98 4.20 -10.96 -10.35
N HIS A 99 4.25 -12.27 -10.62
CA HIS A 99 4.80 -13.25 -9.68
C HIS A 99 6.24 -12.97 -9.28
N SER A 100 7.15 -12.69 -10.21
CA SER A 100 8.56 -12.44 -9.87
C SER A 100 8.73 -11.27 -8.91
N LYS A 101 7.95 -10.20 -9.08
CA LYS A 101 7.94 -9.05 -8.16
C LYS A 101 7.33 -9.40 -6.80
N ALA A 102 6.25 -10.19 -6.78
CA ALA A 102 5.64 -10.66 -5.55
C ALA A 102 6.59 -11.58 -4.76
N GLN A 103 7.24 -12.52 -5.44
CA GLN A 103 8.23 -13.45 -4.88
C GLN A 103 9.38 -12.70 -4.21
N LYS A 104 10.02 -11.78 -4.94
CA LYS A 104 11.10 -10.94 -4.40
C LYS A 104 10.64 -10.12 -3.19
N ARG A 105 9.39 -9.62 -3.20
CA ARG A 105 8.85 -8.85 -2.08
C ARG A 105 8.63 -9.72 -0.85
N LEU A 106 8.13 -10.94 -1.04
CA LEU A 106 7.92 -11.89 0.06
C LEU A 106 9.24 -12.40 0.62
N ASP A 107 10.22 -12.68 -0.24
CA ASP A 107 11.59 -13.07 0.15
C ASP A 107 12.24 -12.00 1.05
N ASN A 108 12.17 -10.73 0.63
CA ASN A 108 12.63 -9.60 1.45
C ASN A 108 11.87 -9.49 2.78
N PHE A 109 10.55 -9.73 2.77
CA PHE A 109 9.74 -9.73 3.99
C PHE A 109 10.17 -10.83 4.95
N CYS A 110 10.37 -12.05 4.46
CA CYS A 110 10.85 -13.17 5.26
C CYS A 110 12.24 -12.85 5.83
N THR A 111 13.18 -12.41 4.98
CA THR A 111 14.55 -12.04 5.39
C THR A 111 14.55 -11.00 6.51
N PHE A 112 13.73 -9.95 6.38
CA PHE A 112 13.63 -8.93 7.42
C PHE A 112 13.05 -9.49 8.72
N ARG A 113 12.05 -10.37 8.64
CA ARG A 113 11.34 -10.92 9.81
C ARG A 113 12.07 -12.06 10.50
N THR A 114 12.91 -12.81 9.80
CA THR A 114 13.76 -13.86 10.37
C THR A 114 15.07 -13.32 10.95
N SER A 115 15.33 -12.01 10.83
CA SER A 115 16.51 -11.37 11.41
C SER A 115 16.35 -11.23 12.93
N GLU A 116 17.14 -12.01 13.67
CA GLU A 116 17.19 -12.04 15.14
C GLU A 116 17.45 -10.65 15.75
N SER A 117 18.25 -9.81 15.09
CA SER A 117 18.74 -8.54 15.67
C SER A 117 17.86 -7.31 15.39
N VAL A 118 17.02 -7.34 14.35
CA VAL A 118 16.25 -6.15 13.89
C VAL A 118 14.77 -6.46 13.65
N GLY A 119 14.42 -7.73 13.42
CA GLY A 119 13.16 -8.12 12.77
C GLY A 119 12.02 -8.60 13.67
N ALA A 120 12.34 -8.98 14.91
CA ALA A 120 11.43 -9.70 15.80
C ALA A 120 11.42 -9.09 17.22
N PRO A 121 10.83 -7.89 17.40
CA PRO A 121 10.59 -7.39 18.75
C PRO A 121 9.68 -8.36 19.52
N SER A 122 9.84 -8.45 20.84
CA SER A 122 9.17 -9.46 21.68
C SER A 122 7.64 -9.43 21.62
N TRP A 123 7.02 -8.29 21.31
CA TRP A 123 5.58 -8.15 21.11
C TRP A 123 5.08 -8.68 19.76
N PHE A 124 5.98 -9.09 18.87
CA PHE A 124 5.69 -9.57 17.53
C PHE A 124 6.01 -11.06 17.40
N ASN A 125 5.15 -11.89 18.01
CA ASN A 125 5.36 -13.34 18.10
C ASN A 125 4.44 -14.10 17.12
N TYR A 126 5.00 -14.55 15.99
CA TYR A 126 4.23 -15.29 14.97
C TYR A 126 3.83 -16.70 15.36
N GLU A 127 4.51 -17.31 16.34
CA GLU A 127 4.19 -18.68 16.77
C GLU A 127 2.77 -18.79 17.36
N GLN A 128 2.20 -17.68 17.85
CA GLN A 128 0.85 -17.65 18.44
C GLN A 128 -0.28 -17.69 17.39
N ASP A 129 -0.01 -17.23 16.16
CA ASP A 129 -1.00 -16.99 15.10
C ASP A 129 -0.83 -17.94 13.89
N ARG A 130 0.01 -18.99 14.02
CA ARG A 130 0.29 -19.98 12.97
C ARG A 130 -0.75 -21.10 12.92
#